data_AF-A0A317IHX2-F1
#
_entry.id   AF-A0A317IHX2-F1
#
_cell.length_a   1.000
_cell.length_b   1.000
_cell.length_c   1.000
_cell.angle_alpha   90.00
_cell.angle_beta   90.00
_cell.angle_gamma   90.00
#
_symmetry.space_group_name_H-M   'P 1'
#
loop_
_entity.id
_entity.type
_entity.pdbx_description
1 polymer ?
#
loop_
_entity_poly.entity_id
_entity_poly.type
_entity_poly.pdbx_seq_one_letter_code
_entity_poly.pdbx_strand_id
1 'polypeptide(L)'
;MDESKAEAGVEFREKSKMQLNWRFIRKIEALVFASMFLAVPFFAFRIVDIAGTSLMVQNTAVDLVRDLIRAREIAKDYGLVITVSSALPAGNDPCSYLIQNGTRTIEQVVLPRGVSMVGSVTFDEKGSPRNRASFIVNKGARTTYVEVDTQGQTSLH
;
A
#
# COMPACT_ATOMS: atom_id res chain seq x y z
N MET A 1 34.88 1.92 -72.31
CA MET A 1 34.17 3.12 -71.80
C MET A 1 33.06 2.68 -70.85
N ASP A 2 33.36 1.75 -69.92
CA ASP A 2 32.34 1.03 -69.12
C ASP A 2 32.66 0.94 -67.61
N GLU A 3 33.87 1.25 -67.16
CA GLU A 3 34.22 1.20 -65.73
C GLU A 3 33.54 2.31 -64.90
N SER A 4 33.37 3.52 -65.46
CA SER A 4 32.76 4.63 -64.72
C SER A 4 31.26 4.44 -64.44
N LYS A 5 30.57 3.61 -65.23
CA LYS A 5 29.15 3.26 -65.00
C LYS A 5 28.98 2.21 -63.91
N ALA A 6 29.95 1.30 -63.74
CA ALA A 6 29.91 0.28 -62.71
C ALA A 6 30.16 0.87 -61.31
N GLU A 7 31.15 1.76 -61.18
CA GLU A 7 31.46 2.44 -59.91
C GLU A 7 30.33 3.36 -59.43
N ALA A 8 29.72 4.12 -60.35
CA ALA A 8 28.58 4.98 -60.04
C ALA A 8 27.35 4.17 -59.55
N GLY A 9 27.12 2.98 -60.10
CA GLY A 9 26.02 2.10 -59.69
C GLY A 9 26.24 1.47 -58.30
N VAL A 10 27.50 1.19 -57.93
CA VAL A 10 27.86 0.66 -56.60
C VAL A 10 27.75 1.76 -55.54
N GLU A 11 28.28 2.95 -55.79
CA GLU A 11 28.15 4.11 -54.88
C GLU A 11 26.68 4.48 -54.62
N PHE A 12 25.83 4.49 -55.66
CA PHE A 12 24.41 4.83 -55.51
C PHE A 12 23.65 3.78 -54.69
N ARG A 13 24.00 2.50 -54.86
CA ARG A 13 23.41 1.38 -54.14
C ARG A 13 23.85 1.33 -52.68
N GLU A 14 25.06 1.77 -52.38
CA GLU A 14 25.58 1.88 -51.02
C GLU A 14 25.00 3.09 -50.27
N LYS A 15 24.94 4.26 -50.94
CA LYS A 15 24.27 5.47 -50.40
C LYS A 15 22.80 5.23 -50.10
N SER A 16 22.08 4.50 -50.96
CA SER A 16 20.67 4.16 -50.74
C SER A 16 20.46 3.14 -49.61
N LYS A 17 21.34 2.14 -49.45
CA LYS A 17 21.34 1.26 -48.26
C LYS A 17 21.62 2.01 -46.96
N MET A 18 22.56 2.95 -46.97
CA MET A 18 22.91 3.77 -45.81
C MET A 18 21.75 4.72 -45.43
N GLN A 19 21.07 5.32 -46.40
CA GLN A 19 19.86 6.13 -46.17
C GLN A 19 18.68 5.30 -45.65
N LEU A 20 18.52 4.07 -46.14
CA LEU A 20 17.48 3.16 -45.65
C LEU A 20 17.72 2.79 -44.18
N ASN A 21 18.97 2.38 -43.85
CA ASN A 21 19.37 2.08 -42.48
C ASN A 21 19.17 3.28 -41.55
N TRP A 22 19.53 4.48 -42.00
CA TRP A 22 19.33 5.71 -41.25
C TRP A 22 17.84 6.01 -40.95
N ARG A 23 16.96 5.80 -41.93
CA ARG A 23 15.50 5.94 -41.74
C ARG A 23 14.93 4.87 -40.79
N PHE A 24 15.44 3.65 -40.82
CA PHE A 24 15.06 2.59 -39.89
C PHE A 24 15.54 2.87 -38.46
N ILE A 25 16.78 3.34 -38.30
CA ILE A 25 17.32 3.75 -36.99
C ILE A 25 16.44 4.83 -36.36
N ARG A 26 16.08 5.87 -37.11
CA ARG A 26 15.17 6.93 -36.62
C ARG A 26 13.78 6.42 -36.23
N LYS A 27 13.24 5.41 -36.92
CA LYS A 27 11.94 4.80 -36.57
C LYS A 27 12.03 3.99 -35.27
N ILE A 28 13.12 3.25 -35.07
CA ILE A 28 13.36 2.50 -33.84
C ILE A 28 13.56 3.46 -32.67
N GLU A 29 14.35 4.50 -32.85
CA GLU A 29 14.58 5.55 -31.86
C GLU A 29 13.27 6.25 -31.46
N ALA A 30 12.42 6.63 -32.43
CA ALA A 30 11.11 7.20 -32.14
C ALA A 30 10.19 6.23 -31.38
N LEU A 31 10.25 4.92 -31.68
CA LEU A 31 9.51 3.89 -30.96
C LEU A 31 10.01 3.74 -29.51
N VAL A 32 11.33 3.81 -29.30
CA VAL A 32 11.93 3.78 -27.95
C VAL A 32 11.56 5.04 -27.16
N PHE A 33 11.58 6.23 -27.78
CA PHE A 33 11.15 7.45 -27.10
C PHE A 33 9.67 7.44 -26.76
N ALA A 34 8.81 6.99 -27.69
CA ALA A 34 7.39 6.84 -27.42
C ALA A 34 7.12 5.81 -26.32
N SER A 35 7.86 4.69 -26.29
CA SER A 35 7.72 3.69 -25.24
C SER A 35 8.22 4.19 -23.89
N MET A 36 9.33 4.94 -23.82
CA MET A 36 9.76 5.60 -22.59
C MET A 36 8.73 6.63 -22.11
N PHE A 37 8.16 7.41 -23.02
CA PHE A 37 7.15 8.42 -22.69
C PHE A 37 5.88 7.80 -22.09
N LEU A 38 5.52 6.58 -22.50
CA LEU A 38 4.40 5.82 -21.92
C LEU A 38 4.82 5.06 -20.64
N ALA A 39 6.04 4.52 -20.60
CA ALA A 39 6.52 3.72 -19.47
C ALA A 39 6.72 4.58 -18.21
N VAL A 40 7.33 5.76 -18.33
CA VAL A 40 7.61 6.63 -17.18
C VAL A 40 6.36 6.97 -16.35
N PRO A 41 5.25 7.48 -16.91
CA PRO A 41 4.05 7.78 -16.13
C PRO A 41 3.41 6.50 -15.56
N PHE A 42 3.45 5.39 -16.29
CA PHE A 42 2.92 4.12 -15.81
C PHE A 42 3.71 3.60 -14.60
N PHE A 43 5.04 3.61 -14.65
CA PHE A 43 5.89 3.21 -13.53
C PHE A 43 5.79 4.18 -12.36
N ALA A 44 5.76 5.49 -12.61
CA ALA A 44 5.59 6.50 -11.57
C ALA A 44 4.27 6.29 -10.81
N PHE A 45 3.16 6.08 -11.53
CA PHE A 45 1.85 5.80 -10.94
C PHE A 45 1.87 4.54 -10.08
N ARG A 46 2.46 3.45 -10.58
CA ARG A 46 2.58 2.19 -9.83
C ARG A 46 3.40 2.33 -8.55
N ILE A 47 4.50 3.10 -8.58
CA ILE A 47 5.32 3.33 -7.39
C ILE A 47 4.55 4.15 -6.36
N VAL A 48 3.85 5.20 -6.79
CA VAL A 48 3.03 6.04 -5.90
C VAL A 48 1.92 5.22 -5.25
N ASP A 49 1.22 4.36 -6.00
CA ASP A 49 0.19 3.48 -5.45
C ASP A 49 0.74 2.50 -4.41
N ILE A 50 1.91 1.89 -4.68
CA ILE A 50 2.55 0.95 -3.76
C ILE A 50 3.00 1.68 -2.48
N ALA A 51 3.63 2.85 -2.63
CA ALA A 51 4.09 3.64 -1.50
C ALA A 51 2.91 4.15 -0.66
N GLY A 52 1.88 4.69 -1.30
CA GLY A 52 0.66 5.15 -0.64
C GLY A 52 -0.06 4.02 0.11
N THR A 53 -0.11 2.82 -0.48
CA THR A 53 -0.68 1.64 0.18
C THR A 53 0.12 1.25 1.42
N SER A 54 1.45 1.23 1.33
CA SER A 54 2.32 0.91 2.47
C SER A 54 2.17 1.93 3.60
N LEU A 55 2.17 3.22 3.28
CA LEU A 55 2.00 4.29 4.26
C LEU A 55 0.62 4.25 4.93
N MET A 56 -0.44 3.94 4.18
CA MET A 56 -1.79 3.83 4.77
C MET A 56 -1.89 2.68 5.77
N VAL A 57 -1.33 1.51 5.46
CA VAL A 57 -1.32 0.37 6.39
C VAL A 57 -0.50 0.71 7.64
N GLN A 58 0.69 1.30 7.47
CA GLN A 58 1.55 1.68 8.59
C GLN A 58 0.92 2.76 9.47
N ASN A 59 0.37 3.82 8.88
CA ASN A 59 -0.29 4.89 9.64
C ASN A 59 -1.49 4.34 10.42
N THR A 60 -2.30 3.49 9.79
CA THR A 60 -3.45 2.85 10.46
C THR A 60 -2.98 1.98 11.63
N ALA A 61 -1.90 1.22 11.45
CA ALA A 61 -1.36 0.39 12.52
C ALA A 61 -0.78 1.23 13.68
N VAL A 62 -0.13 2.36 13.39
CA VAL A 62 0.35 3.31 14.41
C VAL A 62 -0.81 3.94 15.16
N ASP A 63 -1.87 4.37 14.46
CA ASP A 63 -3.06 4.94 15.08
C ASP A 63 -3.77 3.90 15.95
N LEU A 64 -3.89 2.65 15.47
CA LEU A 64 -4.40 1.53 16.27
C LEU A 64 -3.58 1.30 17.53
N VAL A 65 -2.24 1.34 17.46
CA VAL A 65 -1.39 1.20 18.66
C VAL A 65 -1.67 2.31 19.67
N ARG A 66 -1.82 3.56 19.21
CA ARG A 66 -2.16 4.68 20.10
C ARG A 66 -3.52 4.49 20.76
N ASP A 67 -4.51 4.02 19.99
CA ASP A 67 -5.86 3.79 20.51
C ASP A 67 -5.92 2.58 21.44
N LEU A 68 -5.09 1.55 21.24
CA LEU A 68 -4.93 0.45 22.19
C LEU A 68 -4.31 0.90 23.51
N ILE A 69 -3.29 1.77 23.47
CA ILE A 69 -2.69 2.36 24.67
C ILE A 69 -3.72 3.22 25.40
N ARG A 70 -4.45 4.06 24.68
CA ARG A 70 -5.54 4.88 25.24
C ARG A 70 -6.65 4.01 25.84
N ALA A 71 -7.10 2.97 25.14
CA ALA A 71 -8.14 2.07 25.63
C ALA A 71 -7.72 1.37 26.94
N ARG A 72 -6.44 0.99 27.04
CA ARG A 72 -5.83 0.47 28.27
C ARG A 72 -5.84 1.51 29.40
N GLU A 73 -5.44 2.74 29.12
CA GLU A 73 -5.44 3.84 30.11
C GLU A 73 -6.87 4.11 30.61
N ILE A 74 -7.85 4.19 29.71
CA ILE A 74 -9.27 4.34 30.07
C ILE A 74 -9.74 3.17 30.95
N ALA A 75 -9.38 1.93 30.60
CA ALA A 75 -9.75 0.76 31.38
C ALA A 75 -9.22 0.85 32.83
N LYS A 76 -7.96 1.29 32.98
CA LYS A 76 -7.29 1.45 34.27
C LYS A 76 -7.81 2.63 35.08
N ASP A 77 -7.99 3.79 34.46
CA ASP A 77 -8.32 5.04 35.14
C ASP A 77 -9.78 5.04 35.65
N TYR A 78 -10.67 4.39 34.90
CA TYR A 78 -12.09 4.31 35.24
C TYR A 78 -12.51 2.96 35.83
N GLY A 79 -11.60 1.98 35.92
CA GLY A 79 -11.92 0.64 36.40
C GLY A 79 -12.98 -0.05 35.54
N LEU A 80 -12.86 0.05 34.21
CA LEU A 80 -13.84 -0.45 33.25
C LEU A 80 -13.24 -1.57 32.40
N VAL A 81 -14.09 -2.49 31.94
CA VAL A 81 -13.71 -3.48 30.94
C VAL A 81 -13.88 -2.87 29.56
N ILE A 82 -12.77 -2.70 28.83
CA ILE A 82 -12.77 -2.07 27.50
C ILE A 82 -12.42 -3.12 26.44
N THR A 83 -13.27 -3.27 25.44
CA THR A 83 -13.06 -4.15 24.30
C THR A 83 -12.79 -3.31 23.05
N VAL A 84 -11.68 -3.60 22.37
CA VAL A 84 -11.38 -3.06 21.05
C VAL A 84 -11.57 -4.18 20.04
N SER A 85 -12.48 -4.02 19.08
CA SER A 85 -12.82 -5.06 18.10
C SER A 85 -13.00 -4.49 16.70
N SER A 86 -12.61 -5.27 15.69
CA SER A 86 -12.89 -4.95 14.29
C SER A 86 -14.39 -5.06 13.99
N ALA A 87 -14.95 -4.03 13.36
CA ALA A 87 -16.29 -4.06 12.79
C ALA A 87 -16.21 -4.29 11.28
N LEU A 88 -16.91 -5.32 10.82
CA LEU A 88 -17.05 -5.61 9.40
C LEU A 88 -17.80 -4.45 8.72
N PRO A 89 -17.45 -4.14 7.46
CA PRO A 89 -18.12 -3.09 6.71
C PRO A 89 -19.60 -3.45 6.52
N ALA A 90 -20.48 -2.50 6.83
CA ALA A 90 -21.91 -2.61 6.56
C ALA A 90 -22.19 -1.99 5.18
N GLY A 91 -22.34 -2.83 4.15
CA GLY A 91 -22.64 -2.36 2.80
C GLY A 91 -21.44 -1.65 2.15
N ASN A 92 -21.60 -0.35 1.85
CA ASN A 92 -20.58 0.47 1.19
C ASN A 92 -19.73 1.29 2.16
N ASP A 93 -19.95 1.10 3.46
CA ASP A 93 -19.19 1.82 4.48
C ASP A 93 -17.77 1.24 4.60
N PRO A 94 -16.77 2.10 4.81
CA PRO A 94 -15.42 1.66 5.12
C PRO A 94 -15.40 0.76 6.37
N CYS A 95 -14.45 -0.18 6.41
CA CYS A 95 -14.17 -0.94 7.63
C CYS A 95 -13.92 0.02 8.80
N SER A 96 -14.31 -0.39 10.00
CA SER A 96 -14.06 0.40 11.20
C SER A 96 -13.68 -0.52 12.35
N TYR A 97 -13.22 0.06 13.45
CA TYR A 97 -13.10 -0.67 14.70
C TYR A 97 -13.75 0.11 15.83
N LEU A 98 -14.21 -0.65 16.81
CA LEU A 98 -15.04 -0.16 17.89
C LEU A 98 -14.27 -0.30 19.19
N ILE A 99 -14.26 0.77 19.97
CA ILE A 99 -13.85 0.78 21.37
C ILE A 99 -15.13 0.77 22.18
N GLN A 100 -15.37 -0.30 22.93
CA GLN A 100 -16.64 -0.56 23.62
C GLN A 100 -16.41 -0.88 25.09
N ASN A 101 -17.38 -0.52 25.92
CA ASN A 101 -17.51 -1.01 27.28
C ASN A 101 -18.81 -1.82 27.37
N GLY A 102 -18.67 -3.15 27.41
CA GLY A 102 -19.81 -4.06 27.33
C GLY A 102 -20.62 -3.85 26.05
N THR A 103 -21.86 -3.40 26.18
CA THR A 103 -22.75 -3.13 25.04
C THR A 103 -22.69 -1.69 24.53
N ARG A 104 -21.97 -0.80 25.24
CA ARG A 104 -21.89 0.62 24.88
C ARG A 104 -20.65 0.90 24.05
N THR A 105 -20.84 1.42 22.85
CA THR A 105 -19.75 1.97 22.04
C THR A 105 -19.30 3.31 22.62
N ILE A 106 -18.02 3.40 22.97
CA ILE A 106 -17.36 4.63 23.42
C ILE A 106 -16.92 5.42 22.18
N GLU A 107 -16.25 4.72 21.25
CA GLU A 107 -15.66 5.32 20.06
C GLU A 107 -15.72 4.34 18.89
N GLN A 108 -15.91 4.87 17.70
CA GLN A 108 -15.84 4.15 16.44
C GLN A 108 -14.84 4.86 15.54
N VAL A 109 -13.76 4.18 15.20
CA VAL A 109 -12.71 4.71 14.32
C VAL A 109 -12.90 4.13 12.93
N VAL A 110 -13.10 5.01 11.96
CA VAL A 110 -13.30 4.64 10.55
C VAL A 110 -11.94 4.48 9.87
N LEU A 111 -11.71 3.34 9.22
CA LEU A 111 -10.46 3.06 8.52
C LEU A 111 -10.44 3.71 7.14
N PRO A 112 -9.25 4.04 6.61
CA PRO A 112 -9.12 4.51 5.23
C PRO A 112 -9.69 3.49 4.23
N ARG A 113 -10.21 3.99 3.11
CA ARG A 113 -10.81 3.12 2.08
C ARG A 113 -9.84 2.04 1.60
N GLY A 114 -10.35 0.80 1.57
CA GLY A 114 -9.62 -0.40 1.16
C GLY A 114 -8.67 -0.96 2.22
N VAL A 115 -8.55 -0.31 3.39
CA VAL A 115 -7.89 -0.90 4.55
C VAL A 115 -8.92 -1.75 5.29
N SER A 116 -8.55 -2.98 5.61
CA SER A 116 -9.29 -3.84 6.52
C SER A 116 -8.44 -4.14 7.75
N MET A 117 -9.13 -4.39 8.85
CA MET A 117 -8.51 -4.80 10.10
C MET A 117 -9.29 -5.99 10.66
N VAL A 118 -8.58 -7.00 11.15
CA VAL A 118 -9.16 -8.14 11.82
C VAL A 118 -8.46 -8.33 13.14
N GLY A 119 -9.23 -8.34 14.23
CA GLY A 119 -8.68 -8.58 15.56
C GLY A 119 -9.63 -8.09 16.64
N SER A 120 -9.42 -8.60 17.85
CA SER A 120 -10.14 -8.14 19.03
C SER A 120 -9.29 -8.33 20.27
N VAL A 121 -9.33 -7.37 21.17
CA VAL A 121 -8.72 -7.48 22.50
C VAL A 121 -9.71 -6.93 23.53
N THR A 122 -9.68 -7.50 24.74
CA THR A 122 -10.46 -7.00 25.87
C THR A 122 -9.50 -6.74 27.02
N PHE A 123 -9.44 -5.50 27.47
CA PHE A 123 -8.73 -5.05 28.65
C PHE A 123 -9.63 -5.18 29.87
N ASP A 124 -9.07 -5.69 30.96
CA ASP A 124 -9.70 -5.71 32.27
C ASP A 124 -9.62 -4.34 32.97
N GLU A 125 -10.22 -4.24 34.15
CA GLU A 125 -10.25 -3.03 34.98
C GLU A 125 -8.85 -2.58 35.45
N LYS A 126 -7.84 -3.44 35.33
CA LYS A 126 -6.44 -3.14 35.66
C LYS A 126 -5.65 -2.67 34.43
N GLY A 127 -6.27 -2.65 33.26
CA GLY A 127 -5.63 -2.38 31.97
C GLY A 127 -4.80 -3.56 31.44
N SER A 128 -4.93 -4.76 32.00
CA SER A 128 -4.31 -5.96 31.47
C SER A 128 -5.23 -6.62 30.45
N PRO A 129 -4.72 -7.04 29.28
CA PRO A 129 -5.52 -7.76 28.31
C PRO A 129 -5.87 -9.15 28.85
N ARG A 130 -7.12 -9.58 28.68
CA ARG A 130 -7.58 -10.89 29.12
C ARG A 130 -6.83 -12.04 28.47
N ASN A 131 -6.46 -11.87 27.20
CA ASN A 131 -5.69 -12.82 26.41
C ASN A 131 -4.73 -12.05 25.51
N ARG A 132 -3.62 -12.69 25.11
CA ARG A 132 -2.79 -12.19 24.02
C ARG A 132 -3.66 -12.01 22.77
N ALA A 133 -3.52 -10.89 22.10
CA ALA A 133 -4.29 -10.57 20.91
C ALA A 133 -3.37 -10.13 19.77
N SER A 134 -3.80 -10.37 18.54
CA SER A 134 -3.17 -9.82 17.35
C SER A 134 -4.22 -9.17 16.47
N PHE A 135 -3.83 -8.06 15.87
CA PHE A 135 -4.59 -7.33 14.88
C PHE A 135 -3.85 -7.40 13.56
N ILE A 136 -4.56 -7.82 12.53
CA ILE A 136 -4.05 -7.89 11.17
C ILE A 136 -4.62 -6.68 10.43
N VAL A 137 -3.76 -5.74 10.05
CA VAL A 137 -4.12 -4.57 9.24
C VAL A 137 -3.63 -4.83 7.83
N ASN A 138 -4.53 -4.79 6.84
CA ASN A 138 -4.17 -5.09 5.45
C ASN A 138 -4.84 -4.14 4.45
N LYS A 139 -4.16 -3.92 3.32
CA LYS A 139 -4.67 -3.22 2.15
C LYS A 139 -4.07 -3.83 0.89
N GLY A 140 -4.87 -4.54 0.11
CA GLY A 140 -4.40 -5.28 -1.06
C GLY A 140 -3.35 -6.33 -0.67
N ALA A 141 -2.13 -6.20 -1.22
CA ALA A 141 -1.02 -7.12 -0.95
C ALA A 141 -0.13 -6.72 0.26
N ARG A 142 -0.43 -5.59 0.93
CA ARG A 142 0.33 -5.14 2.10
C ARG A 142 -0.40 -5.48 3.38
N THR A 143 0.34 -6.02 4.34
CA THR A 143 -0.18 -6.45 5.65
C THR A 143 0.84 -6.05 6.71
N THR A 144 0.33 -5.61 7.85
CA THR A 144 1.08 -5.31 9.08
C THR A 144 0.33 -5.93 10.25
N TYR A 145 1.08 -6.37 11.25
CA TYR A 145 0.53 -7.01 12.44
C TYR A 145 0.77 -6.11 13.65
N VAL A 146 -0.26 -5.92 14.46
CA VAL A 146 -0.15 -5.29 15.77
C VAL A 146 -0.44 -6.35 16.82
N GLU A 147 0.54 -6.65 17.65
CA GLU A 147 0.39 -7.63 18.72
C GLU A 147 0.23 -6.94 20.07
N VAL A 148 -0.62 -7.52 20.92
CA VAL A 148 -0.79 -7.12 22.32
C VAL A 148 -0.38 -8.31 23.17
N ASP A 149 0.69 -8.15 23.95
CA ASP A 149 1.17 -9.18 24.85
C ASP A 149 0.27 -9.34 26.09
N THR A 150 0.56 -10.30 26.96
CA THR A 150 -0.22 -10.53 28.20
C THR A 150 -0.05 -9.43 29.25
N GLN A 151 0.95 -8.55 29.09
CA GLN A 151 1.17 -7.39 29.96
C GLN A 151 0.50 -6.11 29.42
N GLY A 152 -0.13 -6.17 28.25
CA GLY A 152 -0.72 -5.00 27.59
C GLY A 152 0.33 -4.08 26.94
N GLN A 153 1.51 -4.61 26.62
CA GLN A 153 2.45 -3.96 25.71
C GLN A 153 2.05 -4.25 24.27
N THR A 154 2.11 -3.21 23.44
CA THR A 154 1.74 -3.25 22.02
C THR A 154 2.99 -3.20 21.16
N SER A 155 3.17 -4.17 20.26
CA SER A 155 4.26 -4.19 19.27
C SER A 155 3.72 -4.20 17.84
N LEU A 156 4.49 -3.61 16.93
CA LEU A 156 4.15 -3.52 15.50
C LEU A 156 5.17 -4.32 14.68
N HIS A 157 4.67 -5.16 13.77
CA HIS A 157 5.44 -6.09 12.95
C HIS A 157 5.07 -6.02 11.47
#